data_AF-W1XWS4-F1
#
_entry.id   AF-W1XWS4-F1
#
_cell.length_a   1.000
_cell.length_b   1.000
_cell.length_c   1.000
_cell.angle_alpha   90.00
_cell.angle_beta   90.00
_cell.angle_gamma   90.00
#
_symmetry.space_group_name_H-M   'P 1'
#
loop_
_entity.id
_entity.type
_entity.pdbx_description
1 polymer ?
#
loop_
_entity_poly.entity_id
_entity_poly.type
_entity_poly.pdbx_seq_one_letter_code
_entity_poly.pdbx_strand_id
1 'polypeptide(L)'
;RPAEVVDEVLELFIELGADDDQLDFPVVYASAINGTSSLSDDPADQEKTMAPIFDTIIDHIPAPIDNSDEPLQFQVSLLDYNDFVGRIGI
;
A
#
# COMPACT_ATOMS: atom_id res chain seq x y z
N ARG A 1 -19.97 -3.66 -7.92
CA ARG A 1 -19.16 -4.49 -8.84
C ARG A 1 -17.70 -4.48 -8.37
N PRO A 2 -17.40 -5.00 -7.16
CA PRO A 2 -16.02 -5.11 -6.68
C PRO A 2 -15.21 -6.16 -7.45
N ALA A 3 -15.78 -7.35 -7.69
CA ALA A 3 -15.10 -8.45 -8.37
C ALA A 3 -14.56 -8.10 -9.77
N GLU A 4 -15.36 -7.44 -10.60
CA GLU A 4 -14.94 -7.08 -11.96
C GLU A 4 -13.77 -6.08 -12.00
N VAL A 5 -13.69 -5.18 -11.02
CA VAL A 5 -12.55 -4.24 -10.93
C VAL A 5 -11.27 -4.99 -10.54
N VAL A 6 -11.39 -6.03 -9.73
CA VAL A 6 -10.25 -6.91 -9.42
C VAL A 6 -9.78 -7.64 -10.67
N ASP A 7 -10.70 -8.15 -11.49
CA ASP A 7 -10.37 -8.79 -12.77
C ASP A 7 -9.68 -7.81 -13.74
N GLU A 8 -10.15 -6.57 -13.84
CA GLU A 8 -9.53 -5.52 -14.68
C GLU A 8 -8.11 -5.17 -14.21
N VAL A 9 -7.86 -5.12 -12.89
CA VAL A 9 -6.51 -4.90 -12.34
C VAL A 9 -5.59 -6.08 -12.63
N LEU A 10 -6.11 -7.30 -12.53
CA LEU A 10 -5.36 -8.52 -12.85
C LEU A 10 -4.97 -8.55 -14.33
N GLU A 11 -5.90 -8.24 -15.24
CA GLU A 11 -5.64 -8.16 -16.68
C GLU A 11 -4.54 -7.13 -16.99
N LEU A 12 -4.61 -5.95 -16.36
CA LEU A 12 -3.57 -4.90 -16.50
C LEU A 12 -2.19 -5.41 -16.09
N PHE A 13 -2.08 -6.16 -14.99
CA PHE A 13 -0.80 -6.69 -14.52
C PHE A 13 -0.25 -7.74 -15.50
N ILE A 14 -1.11 -8.59 -16.05
CA ILE A 14 -0.73 -9.56 -17.08
C ILE A 14 -0.22 -8.84 -18.34
N GLU A 15 -0.90 -7.79 -18.80
CA GLU A 15 -0.48 -7.00 -19.97
C GLU A 15 0.87 -6.31 -19.77
N LEU A 16 1.17 -5.87 -18.55
CA LEU A 16 2.45 -5.26 -18.17
C LEU A 16 3.58 -6.29 -17.96
N GLY A 17 3.28 -7.59 -18.05
CA GLY A 17 4.26 -8.66 -17.90
C GLY A 17 4.62 -8.95 -16.45
N ALA A 18 3.65 -8.84 -15.53
CA ALA A 18 3.82 -9.22 -14.14
C ALA A 18 4.24 -10.69 -13.99
N ASP A 19 5.08 -10.97 -13.00
CA ASP A 19 5.43 -12.33 -12.62
C ASP A 19 4.34 -12.99 -11.76
N ASP A 20 4.43 -14.31 -11.56
CA ASP A 20 3.41 -15.08 -10.83
C ASP A 20 3.23 -14.57 -9.39
N ASP A 21 4.31 -14.10 -8.74
CA ASP A 21 4.27 -13.56 -7.37
C ASP A 21 3.50 -12.24 -7.32
N GLN A 22 3.58 -11.42 -8.37
CA GLN A 22 2.85 -10.15 -8.50
C GLN A 22 1.36 -10.33 -8.81
N LEU A 23 0.95 -11.50 -9.33
CA LEU A 23 -0.46 -11.82 -9.56
C LEU A 23 -1.19 -12.23 -8.27
N ASP A 24 -0.46 -12.62 -7.22
CA ASP A 24 -1.00 -12.96 -5.89
C ASP A 24 -0.98 -11.73 -4.97
N PHE A 25 -1.75 -10.70 -5.32
CA PHE A 25 -1.86 -9.47 -4.55
C PHE A 25 -3.04 -9.52 -3.56
N PRO A 26 -2.87 -9.04 -2.30
CA PRO A 26 -3.97 -8.94 -1.36
C PRO A 26 -4.95 -7.83 -1.78
N VAL A 27 -6.25 -8.12 -1.70
CA VAL A 27 -7.32 -7.16 -1.98
C VAL A 27 -8.03 -6.79 -0.68
N VAL A 28 -8.12 -5.48 -0.42
CA VAL A 28 -8.86 -4.94 0.73
C VAL A 28 -9.97 -4.00 0.24
N TYR A 29 -11.19 -4.25 0.67
CA TYR A 29 -12.36 -3.44 0.32
C TYR A 29 -12.65 -2.44 1.45
N ALA A 30 -12.74 -1.15 1.14
CA ALA A 30 -12.93 -0.11 2.14
C ALA A 30 -13.89 1.00 1.70
N SER A 31 -14.51 1.65 2.69
CA SER A 31 -15.31 2.86 2.53
C SER A 31 -14.79 3.98 3.42
N ALA A 32 -14.19 5.01 2.83
CA ALA A 32 -13.70 6.18 3.55
C ALA A 32 -14.83 7.00 4.21
N ILE A 33 -16.02 7.01 3.61
CA ILE A 33 -17.19 7.74 4.12
C ILE A 33 -17.73 7.06 5.37
N ASN A 34 -17.86 5.74 5.33
CA ASN A 34 -18.43 4.97 6.44
C ASN A 34 -17.37 4.59 7.49
N GLY A 35 -16.08 4.74 7.15
CA GLY A 35 -14.98 4.29 7.97
C GLY A 35 -14.99 2.78 8.17
N THR A 36 -15.29 2.02 7.09
CA THR A 36 -15.36 0.56 7.13
C THR A 36 -14.33 -0.10 6.22
N SER A 37 -13.88 -1.30 6.57
CA SER A 37 -13.08 -2.15 5.69
C SER A 37 -13.32 -3.65 5.92
N SER A 38 -12.93 -4.46 4.93
CA SER A 38 -13.01 -5.93 4.95
C SER A 38 -12.08 -6.54 3.90
N LEU A 39 -11.77 -7.83 4.05
CA LEU A 39 -11.12 -8.66 3.02
C LEU A 39 -12.14 -9.33 2.09
N SER A 40 -13.43 -9.31 2.46
CA SER A 40 -14.53 -9.84 1.66
C SER A 40 -15.07 -8.77 0.71
N ASP A 41 -15.43 -9.19 -0.49
CA ASP A 41 -16.08 -8.36 -1.49
C ASP A 41 -17.58 -8.14 -1.19
N ASP A 42 -18.13 -8.85 -0.19
CA ASP A 42 -19.49 -8.65 0.32
C ASP A 42 -19.55 -7.41 1.23
N PRO A 43 -20.37 -6.39 0.89
CA PRO A 43 -20.61 -5.24 1.76
C PRO A 43 -21.16 -5.59 3.15
N ALA A 44 -21.78 -6.76 3.34
CA ALA A 44 -22.27 -7.22 4.64
C ALA A 44 -21.15 -7.54 5.63
N ASP A 45 -19.97 -7.92 5.12
CA ASP A 45 -18.79 -8.25 5.92
C ASP A 45 -17.91 -7.03 6.23
N GLN A 46 -18.40 -5.82 5.91
CA GLN A 46 -17.71 -4.57 6.22
C GLN A 46 -17.82 -4.23 7.69
N GLU A 47 -16.67 -4.09 8.34
CA GLU A 47 -16.58 -3.71 9.74
C GLU A 47 -16.20 -2.24 9.87
N LYS A 48 -16.69 -1.55 10.92
CA LYS A 48 -16.35 -0.14 11.19
C LYS A 48 -14.96 0.01 11.82
N THR A 49 -13.96 -0.40 11.07
CA THR A 49 -12.55 -0.39 11.43
C THR A 49 -11.72 -0.21 10.15
N MET A 50 -10.44 0.13 10.31
CA MET A 50 -9.45 0.12 9.24
C MET A 50 -8.39 -0.97 9.47
N ALA A 51 -8.57 -1.82 10.49
CA ALA A 51 -7.63 -2.89 10.84
C ALA A 51 -7.26 -3.78 9.65
N PRO A 52 -8.21 -4.28 8.82
CA PRO A 52 -7.88 -5.06 7.62
C PRO A 52 -6.84 -4.41 6.69
N ILE A 53 -6.84 -3.08 6.56
CA ILE A 53 -5.86 -2.36 5.73
C ILE A 53 -4.48 -2.38 6.40
N PHE A 54 -4.41 -2.03 7.68
CA PHE A 54 -3.13 -1.97 8.41
C PHE A 54 -2.51 -3.34 8.59
N ASP A 55 -3.32 -4.36 8.93
CA ASP A 55 -2.86 -5.73 9.10
C ASP A 55 -2.31 -6.27 7.78
N THR A 56 -3.02 -6.05 6.66
CA THR A 56 -2.53 -6.44 5.33
C THR A 56 -1.20 -5.78 4.99
N ILE A 57 -1.02 -4.49 5.30
CA ILE A 57 0.24 -3.76 5.09
C ILE A 57 1.38 -4.38 5.91
N ILE A 58 1.14 -4.68 7.17
CA ILE A 58 2.16 -5.27 8.06
C ILE A 58 2.55 -6.68 7.59
N ASP A 59 1.57 -7.46 7.14
CA ASP A 59 1.79 -8.86 6.76
C ASP A 59 2.49 -9.01 5.40
N HIS A 60 2.26 -8.09 4.45
CA HIS A 60 2.74 -8.23 3.07
C HIS A 60 3.90 -7.30 2.71
N ILE A 61 4.07 -6.16 3.37
CA ILE A 61 5.18 -5.25 3.08
C ILE A 61 6.42 -5.67 3.87
N PRO A 62 7.52 -6.09 3.21
CA PRO A 62 8.73 -6.48 3.92
C PRO A 62 9.35 -5.31 4.66
N ALA A 63 9.98 -5.60 5.80
CA ALA A 63 10.76 -4.62 6.52
C ALA A 63 11.92 -4.10 5.64
N PRO A 64 12.30 -2.82 5.77
CA PRO A 64 13.49 -2.30 5.10
C PRO A 64 14.74 -3.03 5.59
N ILE A 65 15.79 -3.04 4.75
CA ILE A 65 17.07 -3.66 5.09
C ILE A 65 17.67 -2.96 6.30
N ASP A 66 18.01 -3.72 7.35
CA ASP A 66 18.72 -3.20 8.52
C ASP A 66 20.22 -3.09 8.24
N ASN A 67 20.66 -1.87 7.95
CA ASN A 67 22.06 -1.49 7.76
C ASN A 67 22.53 -0.49 8.83
N SER A 68 21.95 -0.56 10.03
CA SER A 68 22.21 0.40 11.12
C SER A 68 23.67 0.45 11.61
N ASP A 69 24.44 -0.62 11.39
CA ASP A 69 25.88 -0.69 11.69
C ASP A 69 26.78 -0.04 10.61
N GLU A 70 26.23 0.31 9.45
CA GLU A 70 26.97 0.91 8.33
C GLU A 70 26.98 2.46 8.38
N PRO A 71 27.86 3.15 7.62
CA PRO A 71 27.83 4.60 7.52
C PRO A 71 26.49 5.13 6.99
N LEU A 72 26.06 6.29 7.49
CA LEU A 72 24.80 6.92 7.07
C LEU A 72 24.72 7.09 5.54
N GLN A 73 23.74 6.44 4.95
CA GLN A 73 23.35 6.61 3.56
C GLN A 73 21.90 7.08 3.50
N PHE A 74 21.68 8.31 3.04
CA PHE A 74 20.34 8.90 2.92
C PHE A 74 20.14 9.48 1.52
N GLN A 75 19.14 8.99 0.79
CA GLN A 75 18.80 9.46 -0.54
C GLN A 75 17.65 10.47 -0.47
N VAL A 76 17.97 11.74 -0.72
CA VAL A 76 16.97 12.78 -0.87
C VAL A 76 16.17 12.52 -2.14
N SER A 77 14.89 12.20 -1.96
CA SER A 77 13.95 11.92 -3.05
C SER A 77 13.14 13.17 -3.41
N LEU A 78 12.91 14.04 -2.43
CA LEU A 78 12.17 15.29 -2.59
C LEU A 78 12.93 16.44 -1.91
N LEU A 79 12.82 17.63 -2.49
CA LEU A 79 13.38 18.86 -1.92
C LEU A 79 12.26 19.82 -1.58
N ASP A 80 12.26 20.29 -0.33
CA ASP A 80 11.35 21.31 0.16
C ASP A 80 12.13 22.50 0.74
N TYR A 81 11.44 23.60 1.03
CA TYR A 81 12.05 24.82 1.53
C TYR A 81 11.12 25.57 2.50
N ASN A 82 11.71 26.04 3.59
CA ASN A 82 11.05 26.89 4.57
C ASN A 82 11.93 28.11 4.89
N ASP A 83 11.31 29.29 5.05
CA ASP A 83 12.05 30.55 5.27
C ASP A 83 12.87 30.59 6.57
N PHE A 84 12.50 29.81 7.59
CA PHE A 84 13.19 29.77 8.88
C PHE A 84 14.14 28.58 9.02
N VAL A 85 13.80 27.45 8.38
CA VAL A 85 14.58 26.19 8.47
C VAL A 85 15.57 26.04 7.31
N GLY A 86 15.32 26.69 6.18
CA GLY A 86 16.09 26.55 4.95
C GLY A 86 15.60 25.39 4.08
N ARG A 87 16.50 24.80 3.29
CA ARG A 87 16.18 23.65 2.41
C ARG A 87 16.08 22.37 3.22
N ILE A 88 15.07 21.57 2.92
CA ILE A 88 14.78 20.30 3.57
C ILE A 88 14.89 19.21 2.50
N GLY A 89 15.77 18.23 2.75
CA GLY A 89 15.82 17.00 1.96
C GLY A 89 14.91 15.96 2.61
N ILE A 90 13.98 15.43 1.84
CA ILE A 90 13.01 14.39 2.22
C ILE A 90 13.35 13.11 1.48
#